data_AF-A0A4P6FZ68-F1
#
_entry.id   AF-A0A4P6FZ68-F1
#
_cell.length_a   1.000
_cell.length_b   1.000
_cell.length_c   1.000
_cell.angle_alpha   90.00
_cell.angle_beta   90.00
_cell.angle_gamma   90.00
#
_symmetry.space_group_name_H-M   'P 1'
#
loop_
_entity.id
_entity.type
_entity.pdbx_description
1 polymer ?
#
loop_
_entity_poly.entity_id
_entity_poly.type
_entity_poly.pdbx_seq_one_letter_code
_entity_poly.pdbx_strand_id
1 'polypeptide(L)'
;MATKFADETAPASSMAAKPVEMVSAKSIMSLSEAAALERRHAHESDYYAVILEDDANGGPLIRVRTSCYELDADRNIVFDEAGNKKLRNPHDVGLDVWAAYGADDHTLKMVMRGSQVVATPKSITQQIALAREAASA
;
A
#
# COMPACT_ATOMS: atom_id res chain seq x y z
N MET A 1 -0.96 -77.59 -7.23
CA MET A 1 -1.98 -77.02 -6.31
C MET A 1 -1.27 -75.93 -5.51
N ALA A 2 -1.78 -74.68 -5.56
CA ALA A 2 -1.40 -73.48 -4.78
C ALA A 2 0.02 -72.89 -4.98
N THR A 3 0.30 -71.58 -4.91
CA THR A 3 -0.35 -70.33 -5.37
C THR A 3 0.75 -69.25 -5.38
N LYS A 4 0.62 -68.26 -6.27
CA LYS A 4 1.44 -67.04 -6.41
C LYS A 4 1.84 -66.37 -5.10
N PHE A 5 3.05 -65.81 -5.04
CA PHE A 5 3.29 -64.43 -4.61
C PHE A 5 4.32 -63.79 -5.55
N ALA A 6 3.93 -62.66 -6.13
CA ALA A 6 4.78 -61.81 -6.95
C ALA A 6 5.65 -60.95 -6.03
N ASP A 7 6.93 -60.83 -6.34
CA ASP A 7 7.77 -59.75 -5.83
C ASP A 7 8.29 -58.96 -7.03
N GLU A 8 7.80 -57.73 -7.12
CA GLU A 8 7.93 -56.82 -8.24
C GLU A 8 9.00 -55.79 -7.88
N THR A 9 10.28 -56.17 -8.01
CA THR A 9 11.38 -55.21 -7.89
C THR A 9 11.63 -54.57 -9.25
N ALA A 10 11.00 -53.42 -9.49
CA ALA A 10 11.28 -52.55 -10.62
C ALA A 10 12.75 -52.05 -10.59
N PRO A 11 13.45 -51.94 -11.73
CA PRO A 11 14.77 -51.32 -11.77
C PRO A 11 14.63 -49.80 -11.60
N ALA A 12 15.38 -49.25 -10.64
CA ALA A 12 15.48 -47.82 -10.41
C ALA A 12 16.04 -47.12 -11.67
N SER A 13 15.13 -46.48 -12.43
CA SER A 13 15.48 -45.63 -13.56
C SER A 13 16.19 -44.38 -13.04
N SER A 14 17.51 -44.35 -13.10
CA SER A 14 18.31 -43.16 -12.79
C SER A 14 18.10 -42.11 -13.88
N MET A 15 17.08 -41.27 -13.73
CA MET A 15 16.97 -40.03 -14.50
C MET A 15 18.11 -39.11 -14.06
N ALA A 16 19.15 -38.99 -14.90
CA ALA A 16 20.15 -37.95 -14.73
C ALA A 16 19.45 -36.59 -14.76
N ALA A 17 19.46 -35.88 -13.63
CA ALA A 17 18.89 -34.55 -13.52
C ALA A 17 19.61 -33.63 -14.51
N LYS A 18 18.84 -33.01 -15.41
CA LYS A 18 19.38 -31.95 -16.28
C LYS A 18 19.90 -30.82 -15.38
N PRO A 19 21.09 -30.26 -15.65
CA PRO A 19 21.60 -29.14 -14.87
C PRO A 19 20.61 -27.98 -14.96
N VAL A 20 20.20 -27.47 -13.80
CA VAL A 20 19.38 -26.27 -13.69
C VAL A 20 20.28 -25.10 -14.09
N GLU A 21 20.09 -24.56 -15.29
CA GLU A 21 20.69 -23.28 -15.66
C GLU A 21 20.09 -22.20 -14.76
N MET A 22 20.93 -21.60 -13.91
CA MET A 22 20.55 -20.40 -13.18
C MET A 22 20.27 -19.31 -14.21
N VAL A 23 18.98 -19.05 -14.46
CA VAL A 23 18.56 -17.84 -15.14
C VAL A 23 18.85 -16.69 -14.18
N SER A 24 20.03 -16.09 -14.32
CA SER A 24 20.34 -14.81 -13.69
C SER A 24 19.32 -13.81 -14.20
N ALA A 25 18.30 -13.52 -13.39
CA ALA A 25 17.38 -12.43 -13.66
C ALA A 25 18.21 -11.14 -13.77
N LYS A 26 18.47 -10.70 -15.01
CA LYS A 26 19.05 -9.38 -15.25
C LYS A 26 18.04 -8.39 -14.67
N SER A 27 18.40 -7.79 -13.53
CA SER A 27 17.61 -6.70 -12.98
C SER A 27 17.48 -5.63 -14.07
N ILE A 28 16.24 -5.31 -14.45
CA ILE A 28 15.92 -4.35 -15.52
C ILE A 28 16.46 -2.95 -15.17
N MET A 29 16.69 -2.67 -13.88
CA MET A 29 17.38 -1.47 -13.40
C MET A 29 18.31 -1.77 -12.22
N SER A 30 19.31 -0.92 -12.01
CA SER A 30 20.15 -0.93 -10.82
C SER A 30 19.42 -0.38 -9.58
N LEU A 31 19.86 -0.76 -8.37
CA LEU A 31 19.31 -0.24 -7.11
C LEU A 31 19.41 1.30 -7.02
N SER A 32 20.45 1.89 -7.58
CA SER A 32 20.63 3.34 -7.67
C SER A 32 19.61 4.01 -8.59
N GLU A 33 19.28 3.37 -9.71
CA GLU A 33 18.25 3.87 -10.64
C GLU A 33 16.86 3.77 -10.02
N ALA A 34 16.56 2.68 -9.30
CA ALA A 34 15.33 2.53 -8.55
C ALA A 34 15.17 3.63 -7.49
N ALA A 35 16.22 3.90 -6.71
CA ALA A 35 16.21 4.94 -5.68
C ALA A 35 16.12 6.36 -6.27
N ALA A 36 16.72 6.60 -7.44
CA ALA A 36 16.61 7.86 -8.16
C ALA A 36 15.22 8.06 -8.77
N LEU A 37 14.59 6.99 -9.27
CA LEU A 37 13.22 7.00 -9.77
C LEU A 37 12.24 7.25 -8.62
N GLU A 38 12.40 6.56 -7.48
CA GLU A 38 11.62 6.83 -6.27
C GLU A 38 11.77 8.26 -5.80
N ARG A 39 12.99 8.82 -5.76
CA ARG A 39 13.19 10.23 -5.38
C ARG A 39 12.54 11.20 -6.36
N ARG A 40 12.56 10.90 -7.66
CA ARG A 40 11.94 11.73 -8.70
C ARG A 40 10.42 11.68 -8.59
N HIS A 41 9.85 10.48 -8.43
CA HIS A 41 8.43 10.30 -8.14
C HIS A 41 8.05 10.92 -6.79
N ALA A 42 8.92 10.89 -5.79
CA ALA A 42 8.71 11.54 -4.50
C ALA A 42 8.76 13.08 -4.59
N HIS A 43 9.47 13.64 -5.57
CA HIS A 43 9.55 15.07 -5.82
C HIS A 43 8.43 15.59 -6.72
N GLU A 44 7.99 14.78 -7.69
CA GLU A 44 6.94 15.12 -8.66
C GLU A 44 5.52 14.77 -8.18
N SER A 45 5.40 13.91 -7.17
CA SER A 45 4.10 13.57 -6.60
C SER A 45 3.88 14.43 -5.36
N ASP A 46 2.77 15.15 -5.32
CA ASP A 46 2.26 15.66 -4.05
C ASP A 46 1.87 14.45 -3.17
N TYR A 47 2.17 14.55 -1.87
CA TYR A 47 1.83 13.52 -0.90
C TYR A 47 0.99 14.12 0.22
N TYR A 48 0.10 13.31 0.76
CA TYR A 48 -0.41 13.52 2.10
C TYR A 48 0.58 12.96 3.12
N ALA A 49 0.87 13.75 4.15
CA ALA A 49 1.52 13.32 5.37
C ALA A 49 0.44 13.14 6.44
N VAL A 50 0.16 11.89 6.81
CA VAL A 50 -0.75 11.54 7.89
C VAL A 50 0.07 11.40 9.17
N ILE A 51 -0.28 12.18 10.17
CA ILE A 51 0.40 12.21 11.47
C ILE A 51 -0.44 11.44 12.48
N LEU A 52 0.15 10.41 13.05
CA LEU A 52 -0.42 9.57 14.10
C LEU A 52 0.41 9.74 15.38
N GLU A 53 -0.23 9.63 16.53
CA GLU A 53 0.42 9.65 17.85
C GLU A 53 0.08 8.36 18.59
N ASP A 54 1.03 7.77 19.31
CA ASP A 54 0.75 6.64 20.21
C ASP A 54 -0.13 7.11 21.38
N ASP A 55 -1.36 6.59 21.42
CA ASP A 55 -2.41 7.00 22.35
C ASP A 55 -2.11 6.58 23.79
N ALA A 56 -1.41 5.46 23.97
CA ALA A 56 -1.17 4.87 25.29
C ALA A 56 -0.14 5.65 26.10
N ASN A 57 0.79 6.35 25.44
CA ASN A 57 1.97 6.93 26.09
C ASN A 57 2.21 8.41 25.76
N GLY A 58 1.34 9.06 24.97
CA GLY A 58 1.69 10.35 24.34
C GLY A 58 2.99 10.21 23.54
N GLY A 59 3.12 9.07 22.87
CA GLY A 59 4.40 8.58 22.35
C GLY A 59 4.83 9.29 21.07
N PRO A 60 5.85 8.76 20.37
CA PRO A 60 6.44 9.44 19.22
C PRO A 60 5.42 9.63 18.09
N LEU A 61 5.48 10.78 17.43
CA LEU A 61 4.69 11.04 16.24
C LEU A 61 5.18 10.17 15.08
N ILE A 62 4.27 9.36 14.55
CA ILE A 62 4.49 8.59 13.33
C ILE A 62 3.98 9.42 12.16
N ARG A 63 4.83 9.55 11.13
CA ARG A 63 4.46 10.20 9.87
C ARG A 63 4.38 9.19 8.75
N VAL A 64 3.18 8.92 8.28
CA VAL A 64 2.93 8.08 7.10
C VAL A 64 2.77 8.99 5.89
N ARG A 65 3.53 8.74 4.82
CA ARG A 65 3.39 9.44 3.53
C ARG A 65 2.61 8.57 2.57
N THR A 66 1.61 9.15 1.92
CA THR A 66 0.77 8.46 0.93
C THR A 66 0.43 9.39 -0.23
N SER A 67 0.23 8.82 -1.42
CA SER A 67 -0.09 9.60 -2.63
C SER A 67 -1.33 10.45 -2.38
N CYS A 68 -1.28 11.73 -2.79
CA CYS A 68 -2.48 12.56 -2.79
C CYS A 68 -3.39 12.30 -3.99
N TYR A 69 -2.88 11.63 -5.03
CA TYR A 69 -3.64 11.33 -6.24
C TYR A 69 -4.34 9.99 -6.15
N GLU A 70 -5.51 9.92 -6.79
CA GLU A 70 -6.23 8.68 -6.99
C GLU A 70 -5.48 7.83 -8.02
N LEU A 71 -5.33 6.54 -7.73
CA LEU A 71 -4.64 5.58 -8.57
C LEU A 71 -5.64 4.53 -9.05
N ASP A 72 -5.51 4.12 -10.32
CA ASP A 72 -6.26 2.98 -10.86
C ASP A 72 -5.70 1.63 -10.37
N ALA A 73 -6.30 0.53 -10.82
CA ALA A 73 -5.89 -0.83 -10.45
C ALA A 73 -4.43 -1.16 -10.86
N ASP A 74 -3.93 -0.51 -11.92
CA ASP A 74 -2.58 -0.68 -12.43
C ASP A 74 -1.57 0.30 -11.79
N ARG A 75 -2.03 1.12 -10.84
CA ARG A 75 -1.28 2.15 -10.11
C ARG A 75 -0.90 3.38 -10.95
N ASN A 76 -1.67 3.69 -11.99
CA ASN A 76 -1.54 4.94 -12.73
C ASN A 76 -2.43 6.04 -12.15
N ILE A 77 -2.04 7.30 -12.34
CA ILE A 77 -2.81 8.45 -11.87
C ILE A 77 -4.12 8.57 -12.65
N VAL A 78 -5.23 8.67 -11.94
CA VAL A 78 -6.56 8.97 -12.51
C VAL A 78 -6.66 10.46 -12.78
N PHE A 79 -7.22 10.83 -13.93
CA PHE A 79 -7.49 12.22 -14.31
C PHE A 79 -8.99 12.51 -14.23
N ASP A 80 -9.36 13.73 -13.86
CA ASP A 80 -10.74 14.21 -13.90
C ASP A 80 -11.18 14.54 -15.34
N GLU A 81 -12.46 14.87 -15.52
CA GLU A 81 -13.03 15.23 -16.83
C GLU A 81 -12.38 16.47 -17.45
N ALA A 82 -11.75 17.32 -16.65
CA ALA A 82 -11.02 18.51 -17.09
C ALA A 82 -9.54 18.23 -17.41
N GLY A 83 -9.09 16.97 -17.28
CA GLY A 83 -7.71 16.56 -17.54
C GLY A 83 -6.73 16.89 -16.42
N ASN A 84 -7.21 17.27 -15.24
CA ASN A 84 -6.36 17.46 -14.06
C ASN A 84 -6.19 16.14 -13.31
N LYS A 85 -5.07 15.98 -12.61
CA LYS A 85 -4.84 14.81 -11.74
C LYS A 85 -5.89 14.79 -10.63
N LYS A 86 -6.65 13.71 -10.52
CA LYS A 86 -7.70 13.56 -9.53
C LYS A 86 -7.09 13.38 -8.14
N LEU A 87 -7.45 14.26 -7.21
CA LEU A 87 -7.00 14.21 -5.82
C LEU A 87 -7.92 13.32 -4.99
N ARG A 88 -7.34 12.54 -4.09
CA ARG A 88 -8.08 11.83 -3.04
C ARG A 88 -8.59 12.81 -2.00
N ASN A 89 -9.76 12.54 -1.44
CA ASN A 89 -10.26 13.31 -0.30
C ASN A 89 -9.32 13.10 0.92
N PRO A 90 -8.74 14.17 1.49
CA PRO A 90 -7.81 14.05 2.62
C PRO A 90 -8.46 13.45 3.87
N HIS A 91 -9.77 13.58 4.05
CA HIS A 91 -10.48 12.99 5.19
C HIS A 91 -10.52 11.46 5.08
N ASP A 92 -10.84 10.93 3.91
CA ASP A 92 -10.88 9.48 3.65
C ASP A 92 -9.47 8.88 3.75
N VAL A 93 -8.47 9.56 3.19
CA VAL A 93 -7.05 9.17 3.31
C VAL A 93 -6.62 9.07 4.78
N GLY A 94 -7.01 10.04 5.61
CA GLY A 94 -6.69 10.04 7.03
C GLY A 94 -7.27 8.82 7.76
N LEU A 95 -8.53 8.48 7.45
CA LEU A 95 -9.21 7.31 8.02
C LEU A 95 -8.60 5.99 7.53
N ASP A 96 -8.33 5.87 6.23
CA ASP A 96 -7.72 4.66 5.65
C ASP A 96 -6.36 4.35 6.28
N VAL A 97 -5.51 5.38 6.40
CA VAL A 97 -4.17 5.22 6.99
C VAL A 97 -4.26 4.91 8.47
N TRP A 98 -5.15 5.59 9.20
CA TRP A 98 -5.37 5.32 10.62
C TRP A 98 -5.85 3.89 10.86
N ALA A 99 -6.83 3.43 10.07
CA ALA A 99 -7.33 2.06 10.14
C ALA A 99 -6.25 1.02 9.79
N ALA A 100 -5.38 1.31 8.81
CA ALA A 100 -4.35 0.37 8.37
C ALA A 100 -3.14 0.27 9.32
N TYR A 101 -2.77 1.36 10.00
CA TYR A 101 -1.54 1.41 10.82
C TYR A 101 -1.76 1.08 12.29
N GLY A 102 -3.00 1.01 12.76
CA GLY A 102 -3.30 0.63 14.13
C GLY A 102 -4.22 1.64 14.78
N ALA A 103 -5.50 1.61 14.39
CA ALA A 103 -6.53 2.41 15.05
C ALA A 103 -6.63 2.14 16.56
N ASP A 104 -6.15 0.96 17.00
CA ASP A 104 -6.10 0.53 18.40
C ASP A 104 -4.89 1.08 19.17
N ASP A 105 -3.76 1.30 18.50
CA ASP A 105 -2.48 1.68 19.13
C ASP A 105 -2.13 3.17 18.91
N HIS A 106 -2.71 3.79 17.89
CA HIS A 106 -2.36 5.12 17.45
C HIS A 106 -3.59 5.97 17.16
N THR A 107 -3.54 7.23 17.58
CA THR A 107 -4.57 8.23 17.35
C THR A 107 -4.19 9.13 16.17
N LEU A 108 -5.11 9.32 15.22
CA LEU A 108 -4.96 10.29 14.15
C LEU A 108 -4.90 11.72 14.70
N LYS A 109 -3.86 12.49 14.33
CA LYS A 109 -3.72 13.90 14.75
C LYS A 109 -4.08 14.86 13.63
N MET A 110 -3.57 14.64 12.42
CA MET A 110 -3.84 15.49 11.27
C MET A 110 -3.38 14.85 9.96
N VAL A 111 -3.93 15.36 8.86
CA VAL A 111 -3.42 15.12 7.51
C VAL A 111 -2.91 16.44 6.95
N MET A 112 -1.71 16.42 6.40
CA MET A 112 -1.06 17.57 5.78
C MET A 112 -0.76 17.32 4.31
N ARG A 113 -0.82 18.36 3.48
CA ARG A 113 -0.24 18.37 2.12
C ARG A 113 0.77 19.50 2.06
N GLY A 114 2.04 19.17 1.84
CA GLY A 114 3.12 20.13 2.03
C GLY A 114 3.14 20.67 3.47
N SER A 115 3.05 21.99 3.63
CA SER A 115 3.02 22.67 4.94
C SER A 115 1.61 22.97 5.47
N GLN A 116 0.55 22.63 4.72
CA GLN A 116 -0.82 22.97 5.09
C GLN A 116 -1.53 21.78 5.72
N VAL A 117 -2.25 22.02 6.82
CA VAL A 117 -3.17 21.06 7.42
C VAL A 117 -4.45 21.05 6.58
N VAL A 118 -4.77 19.90 5.99
CA VAL A 118 -5.91 19.72 5.09
C VAL A 118 -7.05 18.92 5.71
N ALA A 119 -6.77 18.14 6.76
CA ALA A 119 -7.79 17.47 7.56
C ALA A 119 -7.33 17.31 9.01
N THR A 120 -8.29 17.34 9.93
CA THR A 120 -8.11 17.07 11.36
C THR A 120 -9.20 16.09 11.81
N PRO A 121 -9.03 15.38 12.94
CA PRO A 121 -10.06 14.49 13.47
C PRO A 121 -11.43 15.16 13.61
N LYS A 122 -11.44 16.43 14.02
CA LYS A 122 -12.66 17.23 14.13
C LYS A 122 -13.32 17.47 12.76
N SER A 123 -12.55 17.85 11.74
CA SER A 123 -13.11 18.09 10.40
C SER A 123 -13.60 16.79 9.75
N ILE A 124 -12.90 15.67 9.97
CA ILE A 124 -13.33 14.34 9.53
C ILE A 124 -14.68 13.98 10.16
N THR A 125 -14.80 14.13 11.48
CA THR A 125 -16.04 13.82 12.21
C THR A 125 -17.22 14.66 11.70
N GLN A 126 -16.99 15.95 11.44
CA GLN A 126 -18.00 16.83 10.86
C GLN A 126 -18.42 16.41 9.45
N GLN A 127 -17.46 16.02 8.60
CA GLN A 127 -17.78 15.55 7.24
C GLN A 127 -18.63 14.26 7.28
N ILE A 128 -18.31 13.34 8.18
CA ILE A 128 -19.09 12.11 8.37
C ILE A 128 -20.51 12.42 8.83
N ALA A 129 -20.67 13.36 9.78
CA ALA A 129 -21.99 13.77 10.26
C ALA A 129 -22.84 14.35 9.13
N LEU A 130 -22.28 15.28 8.35
CA LEU A 130 -22.95 15.89 7.20
C LEU A 130 -23.34 14.85 6.13
N ALA A 131 -22.45 13.90 5.84
CA ALA A 131 -22.74 12.84 4.88
C ALA A 131 -23.89 11.93 5.33
N ARG A 132 -23.99 11.65 6.64
CA ARG A 132 -25.09 10.86 7.22
C ARG A 132 -26.42 11.59 7.15
N GLU A 133 -26.44 12.88 7.46
CA GLU A 133 -27.65 13.72 7.35
C GLU A 133 -28.15 13.76 5.89
N ALA A 134 -27.25 13.98 4.94
CA ALA A 134 -27.57 14.01 3.51
C ALA A 134 -28.11 12.67 2.99
N ALA A 135 -27.66 11.53 3.53
CA ALA A 135 -28.16 10.21 3.15
C ALA A 135 -29.53 9.86 3.78
N SER A 136 -29.94 10.61 4.81
CA SER A 136 -31.23 10.42 5.51
C SER A 136 -32.35 11.35 5.02
N ALA A 137 -32.02 12.28 4.12
CA ALA A 137 -32.94 13.23 3.48
C ALA A 137 -33.39 12.71 2.10
#